data_AF-X1CI29-F1
#
_entry.id   AF-X1CI29-F1
#
_cell.length_a   1.000
_cell.length_b   1.000
_cell.length_c   1.000
_cell.angle_alpha   90.00
_cell.angle_beta   90.00
_cell.angle_gamma   90.00
#
_symmetry.space_group_name_H-M   'P 1'
#
loop_
_entity.id
_entity.type
_entity.pdbx_description
1 polymer ?
#
loop_
_entity_poly.entity_id
_entity_poly.type
_entity_poly.pdbx_seq_one_letter_code
_entity_poly.pdbx_strand_id
1 'polypeptide(L)'
;HDASEVTYYFDSYDNGDPGEAWSTNPSFMVDGDIEESFASTSIDDVELCDGNTYSSNNGTITKVELRAHGYYSEEPTVIKLRPVFSGISDGDNHEFEPPNEEPGWSNWFDITGDTNAPGSWIWSDIQNLDCDVETEIGEVESILYCAKVEIKVTYTVGSVPMISNPNPSYGATGVGITPMLSISVTDSDRDNMNITWYSNSSGSWIAFGTNISVPDGTYHQTFSNATVNGQWWYWKVNVTDGTDYNESSVFKFYTGHQSKIKNTGSTNIHGYLL
;
A
#
# COMPACT_ATOMS: atom_id res chain seq x y z
N HIS A 1 -11.36 3.79 -2.88
CA HIS A 1 -10.00 3.64 -3.41
C HIS A 1 -9.73 4.50 -4.63
N ASP A 2 -8.88 5.52 -4.47
CA ASP A 2 -8.22 6.15 -5.61
C ASP A 2 -7.11 5.20 -6.10
N ALA A 3 -7.08 4.95 -7.42
CA ALA A 3 -6.03 4.12 -8.01
C ALA A 3 -4.70 4.88 -7.96
N SER A 4 -3.67 4.24 -7.43
CA SER A 4 -2.28 4.69 -7.47
C SER A 4 -1.50 3.86 -8.49
N GLU A 5 -0.46 4.44 -9.07
CA GLU A 5 0.41 3.78 -10.03
C GLU A 5 1.87 3.90 -9.60
N VAL A 6 2.63 2.83 -9.84
CA VAL A 6 4.08 2.80 -9.68
C VAL A 6 4.68 2.08 -10.88
N THR A 7 5.86 2.52 -11.31
CA THR A 7 6.58 1.93 -12.45
C THR A 7 7.96 1.48 -12.01
N TYR A 8 8.31 0.26 -12.39
CA TYR A 8 9.61 -0.35 -12.24
C TYR A 8 10.16 -0.68 -13.64
N TYR A 9 11.43 -1.03 -13.68
CA TYR A 9 12.07 -1.63 -14.83
C TYR A 9 12.95 -2.80 -14.40
N PHE A 10 13.21 -3.71 -15.33
CA PHE A 10 14.12 -4.83 -15.11
C PHE A 10 15.57 -4.33 -15.03
N ASP A 11 16.29 -4.75 -13.99
CA ASP A 11 17.66 -4.31 -13.69
C ASP A 11 18.67 -5.46 -13.57
N SER A 12 18.25 -6.67 -13.92
CA SER A 12 19.14 -7.82 -14.13
C SER A 12 18.64 -8.73 -15.26
N TYR A 13 19.56 -9.54 -15.78
CA TYR A 13 19.31 -10.54 -16.81
C TYR A 13 20.11 -11.81 -16.52
N ASP A 14 19.67 -12.94 -17.08
CA ASP A 14 20.35 -14.23 -16.94
C ASP A 14 21.67 -14.26 -17.73
N ASN A 15 22.75 -13.95 -17.04
CA ASN A 15 24.12 -14.05 -17.55
C ASN A 15 24.82 -15.36 -17.19
N GLY A 16 24.06 -16.39 -16.83
CA GLY A 16 24.56 -17.73 -16.49
C GLY A 16 25.30 -18.43 -17.64
N ASP A 17 25.88 -19.59 -17.34
CA ASP A 17 26.47 -20.49 -18.35
C ASP A 17 25.84 -21.89 -18.24
N PRO A 18 24.93 -22.28 -19.16
CA PRO A 18 24.33 -21.42 -20.20
C PRO A 18 23.32 -20.43 -19.59
N GLY A 19 23.21 -19.24 -20.17
CA GLY A 19 22.23 -18.21 -19.81
C GLY A 19 21.49 -17.71 -21.04
N GLU A 20 20.39 -16.99 -20.83
CA GLU A 20 19.50 -16.45 -21.87
C GLU A 20 19.71 -14.95 -22.00
N ALA A 21 20.52 -14.53 -22.99
CA ALA A 21 20.88 -13.14 -23.20
C ALA A 21 21.04 -12.83 -24.70
N TRP A 22 20.61 -11.64 -25.13
CA TRP A 22 20.81 -11.22 -26.51
C TRP A 22 22.29 -11.14 -26.89
N SER A 23 22.57 -11.42 -28.16
CA SER A 23 23.93 -11.59 -28.68
C SER A 23 24.85 -10.38 -28.53
N THR A 24 24.32 -9.14 -28.48
CA THR A 24 25.12 -7.91 -28.44
C THR A 24 24.71 -7.00 -27.29
N ASN A 25 25.65 -6.78 -26.35
CA ASN A 25 25.51 -5.91 -25.19
C ASN A 25 24.21 -6.11 -24.38
N PRO A 26 23.86 -7.34 -23.97
CA PRO A 26 22.60 -7.64 -23.29
C PRO A 26 22.37 -6.77 -22.04
N SER A 27 23.43 -6.48 -21.28
CA SER A 27 23.37 -5.59 -20.10
C SER A 27 22.77 -4.21 -20.35
N PHE A 28 22.76 -3.72 -21.60
CA PHE A 28 22.15 -2.43 -21.95
C PHE A 28 20.62 -2.46 -21.92
N MET A 29 19.96 -3.63 -21.91
CA MET A 29 18.51 -3.72 -21.76
C MET A 29 18.04 -3.47 -20.32
N VAL A 30 18.95 -3.60 -19.36
CA VAL A 30 18.67 -3.58 -17.93
C VAL A 30 19.48 -2.53 -17.15
N ASP A 31 20.17 -1.62 -17.85
CA ASP A 31 20.95 -0.54 -17.20
C ASP A 31 20.12 0.70 -16.87
N GLY A 32 18.87 0.74 -17.37
CA GLY A 32 17.90 1.80 -17.14
C GLY A 32 18.04 3.02 -18.06
N ASP A 33 19.05 3.05 -18.94
CA ASP A 33 19.22 4.05 -20.00
C ASP A 33 18.30 3.74 -21.18
N ILE A 34 17.83 4.78 -21.86
CA ILE A 34 16.98 4.66 -23.05
C ILE A 34 17.46 5.51 -24.23
N GLU A 35 18.53 6.29 -24.01
CA GLU A 35 19.00 7.30 -24.96
C GLU A 35 20.25 6.82 -25.71
N GLU A 36 21.21 6.20 -25.02
CA GLU A 36 22.52 5.87 -25.60
C GLU A 36 22.82 4.36 -25.66
N SER A 37 22.13 3.55 -24.87
CA SER A 37 22.47 2.13 -24.64
C SER A 37 21.33 1.22 -25.09
N PHE A 38 21.63 0.26 -25.98
CA PHE A 38 20.66 -0.72 -26.50
C PHE A 38 21.30 -2.10 -26.59
N ALA A 39 20.67 -3.10 -25.99
CA ALA A 39 20.93 -4.49 -26.33
C ALA A 39 20.44 -4.72 -27.76
N SER A 40 21.15 -5.54 -28.52
CA SER A 40 20.74 -5.85 -29.88
C SER A 40 21.05 -7.27 -30.32
N THR A 41 20.33 -7.70 -31.35
CA THR A 41 20.52 -9.00 -31.97
C THR A 41 20.03 -8.98 -33.42
N SER A 42 20.61 -9.85 -34.24
CA SER A 42 20.27 -10.04 -35.66
C SER A 42 19.93 -11.51 -35.96
N ILE A 43 19.60 -12.27 -34.93
CA ILE A 43 19.21 -13.68 -34.99
C ILE A 43 17.97 -13.88 -34.12
N ASP A 44 17.36 -15.06 -34.19
CA ASP A 44 16.40 -15.49 -33.18
C ASP A 44 17.13 -15.62 -31.85
N ASP A 45 16.60 -14.96 -30.83
CA ASP A 45 17.31 -14.73 -29.57
C ASP A 45 16.32 -14.46 -28.44
N VAL A 46 16.77 -14.72 -27.21
CA VAL A 46 15.98 -14.49 -25.99
C VAL A 46 16.89 -13.87 -24.95
N GLU A 47 16.44 -12.76 -24.35
CA GLU A 47 17.04 -12.23 -23.14
C GLU A 47 16.05 -12.38 -21.99
N LEU A 48 16.42 -13.19 -21.00
CA LEU A 48 15.64 -13.36 -19.78
C LEU A 48 16.01 -12.25 -18.81
N CYS A 49 15.11 -11.27 -18.65
CA CYS A 49 15.20 -10.29 -17.58
C CYS A 49 14.71 -10.92 -16.26
N ASP A 50 15.64 -11.18 -15.33
CA ASP A 50 15.44 -12.04 -14.14
C ASP A 50 15.42 -11.28 -12.79
N GLY A 51 15.24 -9.97 -12.85
CA GLY A 51 15.15 -9.12 -11.68
C GLY A 51 14.76 -7.69 -12.04
N ASN A 52 14.18 -6.99 -11.07
CA ASN A 52 13.64 -5.66 -11.27
C ASN A 52 13.81 -4.72 -10.07
N THR A 53 13.66 -3.44 -10.36
CA THR A 53 13.81 -2.32 -9.41
C THR A 53 12.69 -2.20 -8.37
N TYR A 54 11.89 -3.25 -8.16
CA TYR A 54 10.86 -3.27 -7.12
C TYR A 54 11.42 -2.80 -5.78
N SER A 55 10.71 -1.84 -5.19
CA SER A 55 10.91 -1.38 -3.82
C SER A 55 9.64 -1.62 -3.03
N SER A 56 9.76 -1.89 -1.73
CA SER A 56 8.62 -2.26 -0.88
C SER A 56 7.45 -1.27 -1.01
N ASN A 57 6.30 -1.74 -1.49
CA ASN A 57 5.06 -0.96 -1.62
C ASN A 57 3.93 -1.60 -0.80
N ASN A 58 2.94 -0.77 -0.43
CA ASN A 58 1.76 -1.16 0.34
C ASN A 58 0.50 -0.96 -0.51
N GLY A 59 -0.53 -1.76 -0.23
CA GLY A 59 -1.82 -1.71 -0.92
C GLY A 59 -2.12 -2.97 -1.71
N THR A 60 -3.32 -3.01 -2.28
CA THR A 60 -3.85 -4.15 -3.05
C THR A 60 -3.63 -3.91 -4.53
N ILE A 61 -2.87 -4.78 -5.19
CA ILE A 61 -2.62 -4.70 -6.63
C ILE A 61 -3.92 -5.00 -7.37
N THR A 62 -4.25 -4.16 -8.35
CA THR A 62 -5.44 -4.30 -9.19
C THR A 62 -5.11 -4.47 -10.67
N LYS A 63 -3.91 -4.10 -11.10
CA LYS A 63 -3.44 -4.27 -12.47
C LYS A 63 -1.92 -4.37 -12.55
N VAL A 64 -1.42 -5.19 -13.46
CA VAL A 64 0.01 -5.28 -13.81
C VAL A 64 0.16 -5.22 -15.33
N GLU A 65 1.07 -4.38 -15.82
CA GLU A 65 1.28 -4.16 -17.24
C GLU A 65 2.79 -4.14 -17.58
N LEU A 66 3.14 -4.56 -18.80
CA LEU A 66 4.50 -4.50 -19.35
C LEU A 66 4.58 -3.55 -20.55
N ARG A 67 5.77 -3.01 -20.83
CA ARG A 67 6.09 -2.35 -22.10
C ARG A 67 7.58 -2.41 -22.40
N ALA A 68 7.96 -2.25 -23.66
CA ALA A 68 9.36 -2.17 -24.09
C ALA A 68 9.68 -0.87 -24.83
N HIS A 69 10.95 -0.47 -24.77
CA HIS A 69 11.53 0.61 -25.56
C HIS A 69 12.54 0.04 -26.56
N GLY A 70 12.31 0.26 -27.85
CA GLY A 70 13.15 -0.34 -28.89
C GLY A 70 12.91 0.24 -30.27
N TYR A 71 13.72 -0.22 -31.22
CA TYR A 71 13.62 0.06 -32.65
C TYR A 71 14.22 -1.11 -33.44
N TYR A 72 14.04 -1.08 -34.76
CA TYR A 72 14.76 -1.96 -35.67
C TYR A 72 15.54 -1.15 -36.72
N SER A 73 16.57 -1.76 -37.31
CA SER A 73 17.20 -1.26 -38.55
C SER A 73 16.96 -2.23 -39.69
N GLU A 74 17.00 -1.73 -40.93
CA GLU A 74 16.73 -2.49 -42.16
C GLU A 74 15.26 -2.93 -42.25
N GLU A 75 14.95 -4.22 -42.09
CA GLU A 75 13.60 -4.77 -42.30
C GLU A 75 12.75 -4.81 -41.01
N PRO A 76 11.43 -4.58 -41.08
CA PRO A 76 10.54 -4.65 -39.92
C PRO A 76 10.53 -6.02 -39.25
N THR A 77 10.49 -6.02 -37.92
CA THR A 77 10.42 -7.23 -37.08
C THR A 77 9.82 -6.86 -35.72
N VAL A 78 9.59 -7.84 -34.85
CA VAL A 78 8.84 -7.69 -33.59
C VAL A 78 9.68 -8.04 -32.37
N ILE A 79 9.47 -7.31 -31.28
CA ILE A 79 9.90 -7.70 -29.95
C ILE A 79 8.72 -8.39 -29.27
N LYS A 80 8.90 -9.61 -28.77
CA LYS A 80 7.90 -10.33 -28.00
C LYS A 80 8.27 -10.21 -26.52
N LEU A 81 7.37 -9.66 -25.72
CA LEU A 81 7.46 -9.71 -24.26
C LEU A 81 6.65 -10.88 -23.77
N ARG A 82 7.30 -11.83 -23.09
CA ARG A 82 6.62 -12.95 -22.44
C ARG A 82 6.89 -12.87 -20.93
N PRO A 83 5.88 -12.55 -20.10
CA PRO A 83 6.07 -12.54 -18.65
C PRO A 83 6.37 -13.95 -18.16
N VAL A 84 7.30 -14.07 -17.22
CA VAL A 84 7.64 -15.34 -16.58
C VAL A 84 7.27 -15.22 -15.10
N PHE A 85 6.19 -15.89 -14.71
CA PHE A 85 5.63 -15.80 -13.37
C PHE A 85 6.39 -16.68 -12.39
N SER A 86 6.76 -16.12 -11.24
CA SER A 86 7.58 -16.79 -10.21
C SER A 86 8.92 -17.33 -10.73
N GLY A 87 9.43 -16.74 -11.83
CA GLY A 87 10.66 -17.14 -12.53
C GLY A 87 10.65 -18.53 -13.18
N ILE A 88 9.47 -19.16 -13.34
CA ILE A 88 9.40 -20.53 -13.88
C ILE A 88 8.23 -20.82 -14.82
N SER A 89 7.23 -19.93 -14.92
CA SER A 89 5.99 -20.20 -15.65
C SER A 89 5.70 -19.11 -16.65
N ASP A 90 5.92 -19.42 -17.91
CA ASP A 90 5.71 -18.51 -19.04
C ASP A 90 4.23 -18.15 -19.20
N GLY A 91 3.96 -16.88 -19.47
CA GLY A 91 2.68 -16.39 -19.94
C GLY A 91 2.53 -16.39 -21.45
N ASP A 92 1.64 -15.54 -21.95
CA ASP A 92 1.38 -15.30 -23.35
C ASP A 92 2.40 -14.32 -23.95
N ASN A 93 2.69 -14.45 -25.24
CA ASN A 93 3.53 -13.49 -25.97
C ASN A 93 2.76 -12.18 -26.24
N HIS A 94 3.36 -11.05 -25.89
CA HIS A 94 2.88 -9.70 -26.21
C HIS A 94 3.77 -9.05 -27.26
N GLU A 95 3.24 -8.85 -28.46
CA GLU A 95 4.00 -8.37 -29.61
C GLU A 95 4.06 -6.84 -29.66
N PHE A 96 5.28 -6.33 -29.72
CA PHE A 96 5.60 -4.94 -30.02
C PHE A 96 6.21 -4.87 -31.42
N GLU A 97 5.59 -4.08 -32.30
CA GLU A 97 6.16 -3.64 -33.57
C GLU A 97 6.94 -2.33 -33.33
N PRO A 98 8.25 -2.37 -33.08
CA PRO A 98 9.01 -1.17 -32.82
C PRO A 98 9.14 -0.28 -34.07
N PRO A 99 9.34 1.03 -33.89
CA PRO A 99 9.65 1.95 -34.98
C PRO A 99 10.97 1.63 -35.72
N ASN A 100 11.10 2.12 -36.94
CA ASN A 100 12.33 2.05 -37.74
C ASN A 100 13.31 3.16 -37.33
N GLU A 101 14.57 2.80 -37.08
CA GLU A 101 15.74 3.67 -36.82
C GLU A 101 15.65 4.65 -35.62
N GLU A 102 14.46 5.04 -35.19
CA GLU A 102 14.20 5.96 -34.08
C GLU A 102 13.56 5.19 -32.92
N PRO A 103 14.16 5.15 -31.72
CA PRO A 103 13.63 4.38 -30.60
C PRO A 103 12.28 4.90 -30.11
N GLY A 104 11.40 3.96 -29.71
CA GLY A 104 10.09 4.29 -29.18
C GLY A 104 9.54 3.26 -28.21
N TRP A 105 8.56 3.69 -27.42
CA TRP A 105 7.84 2.83 -26.48
C TRP A 105 6.69 2.10 -27.18
N SER A 106 6.50 0.83 -26.80
CA SER A 106 5.24 0.13 -27.02
C SER A 106 4.09 0.76 -26.22
N ASN A 107 2.86 0.38 -26.55
CA ASN A 107 1.76 0.52 -25.60
C ASN A 107 2.01 -0.38 -24.38
N TRP A 108 1.27 -0.12 -23.29
CA TRP A 108 1.21 -1.02 -22.14
C TRP A 108 0.40 -2.28 -22.50
N PHE A 109 0.98 -3.45 -22.23
CA PHE A 109 0.33 -4.76 -22.34
C PHE A 109 -0.18 -5.19 -20.97
N ASP A 110 -1.48 -5.51 -20.86
CA ASP A 110 -2.09 -5.93 -19.60
C ASP A 110 -1.85 -7.42 -19.35
N ILE A 111 -1.07 -7.73 -18.32
CA ILE A 111 -0.71 -9.09 -17.93
C ILE A 111 -1.43 -9.54 -16.65
N THR A 112 -2.43 -8.78 -16.20
CA THR A 112 -3.08 -9.00 -14.90
C THR A 112 -3.73 -10.38 -14.80
N GLY A 113 -4.31 -10.85 -15.91
CA GLY A 113 -4.98 -12.16 -16.02
C GLY A 113 -4.37 -13.04 -17.11
N ASP A 114 -3.08 -12.85 -17.38
CA ASP A 114 -2.34 -13.62 -18.37
C ASP A 114 -2.32 -15.13 -18.04
N THR A 115 -1.97 -15.95 -19.03
CA THR A 115 -1.73 -17.39 -18.81
C THR A 115 -0.70 -17.56 -17.69
N ASN A 116 -0.99 -18.42 -16.70
CA ASN A 116 -0.15 -18.66 -15.51
C ASN A 116 0.03 -17.46 -14.54
N ALA A 117 -0.56 -16.29 -14.81
CA ALA A 117 -0.57 -15.18 -13.86
C ALA A 117 -1.24 -15.60 -12.53
N PRO A 118 -0.81 -15.04 -11.39
CA PRO A 118 -1.46 -15.32 -10.11
C PRO A 118 -2.91 -14.83 -10.11
N GLY A 119 -3.83 -15.65 -9.58
CA GLY A 119 -5.24 -15.27 -9.48
C GLY A 119 -5.50 -14.06 -8.58
N SER A 120 -4.54 -13.71 -7.71
CA SER A 120 -4.53 -12.46 -6.96
C SER A 120 -3.07 -12.03 -6.78
N TRP A 121 -2.74 -10.85 -7.28
CA TRP A 121 -1.39 -10.31 -7.23
C TRP A 121 -1.04 -9.80 -5.83
N ILE A 122 0.08 -10.27 -5.32
CA ILE A 122 0.76 -9.71 -4.15
C ILE A 122 2.11 -9.13 -4.56
N TRP A 123 2.67 -8.25 -3.74
CA TRP A 123 3.91 -7.54 -4.10
C TRP A 123 5.13 -8.45 -4.26
N SER A 124 5.15 -9.63 -3.64
CA SER A 124 6.20 -10.61 -3.92
C SER A 124 6.09 -11.20 -5.32
N ASP A 125 4.90 -11.19 -5.95
CA ASP A 125 4.76 -11.62 -7.34
C ASP A 125 5.42 -10.61 -8.27
N ILE A 126 5.34 -9.31 -7.97
CA ILE A 126 6.06 -8.26 -8.72
C ILE A 126 7.57 -8.41 -8.54
N GLN A 127 8.02 -8.68 -7.31
CA GLN A 127 9.45 -8.87 -7.04
C GLN A 127 10.06 -10.04 -7.81
N ASN A 128 9.29 -11.12 -8.03
CA ASN A 128 9.73 -12.32 -8.75
C ASN A 128 9.10 -12.41 -10.15
N LEU A 129 8.66 -11.28 -10.70
CA LEU A 129 8.21 -11.20 -12.07
C LEU A 129 9.46 -11.02 -12.93
N ASP A 130 9.64 -11.98 -13.83
CA ASP A 130 10.68 -12.01 -14.84
C ASP A 130 10.03 -11.77 -16.23
N CYS A 131 10.82 -11.51 -17.26
CA CYS A 131 10.31 -11.37 -18.62
C CYS A 131 11.32 -11.87 -19.64
N ASP A 132 10.88 -12.76 -20.52
CA ASP A 132 11.61 -13.04 -21.75
C ASP A 132 11.38 -11.91 -22.73
N VAL A 133 12.47 -11.36 -23.25
CA VAL A 133 12.48 -10.45 -24.39
C VAL A 133 12.95 -11.26 -25.59
N GLU A 134 11.98 -11.78 -26.33
CA GLU A 134 12.20 -12.73 -27.43
C GLU A 134 12.09 -12.02 -28.79
N THR A 135 12.89 -12.49 -29.74
CA THR A 135 12.78 -12.12 -31.14
C THR A 135 12.70 -13.35 -32.03
N GLU A 136 11.95 -13.21 -33.13
CA GLU A 136 11.91 -14.16 -34.25
C GLU A 136 12.19 -13.38 -35.54
N ILE A 137 13.47 -13.26 -35.88
CA ILE A 137 13.93 -12.57 -37.10
C ILE A 137 13.87 -13.55 -38.28
N GLY A 138 14.21 -14.82 -38.09
CA GLY A 138 14.25 -15.80 -39.17
C GLY A 138 15.31 -15.47 -40.23
N GLU A 139 14.90 -15.40 -41.52
CA GLU A 139 15.81 -15.18 -42.66
C GLU A 139 15.86 -13.71 -43.15
N VAL A 140 15.23 -12.76 -42.46
CA VAL A 140 15.35 -11.32 -42.82
C VAL A 140 16.64 -10.73 -42.30
N GLU A 141 17.25 -9.84 -43.10
CA GLU A 141 18.38 -9.03 -42.68
C GLU A 141 17.84 -7.83 -41.87
N SER A 142 17.70 -8.00 -40.55
CA SER A 142 17.28 -6.97 -39.61
C SER A 142 18.13 -7.01 -38.34
N ILE A 143 18.25 -5.88 -37.66
CA ILE A 143 18.82 -5.81 -36.32
C ILE A 143 17.76 -5.20 -35.41
N LEU A 144 17.42 -5.93 -34.35
CA LEU A 144 16.54 -5.45 -33.29
C LEU A 144 17.34 -4.83 -32.16
N TYR A 145 16.79 -3.75 -31.61
CA TYR A 145 17.35 -3.00 -30.51
C TYR A 145 16.29 -2.86 -29.41
N CYS A 146 16.66 -3.19 -28.18
CA CYS A 146 15.84 -2.92 -27.01
C CYS A 146 16.72 -2.33 -25.90
N ALA A 147 16.27 -1.22 -25.32
CA ALA A 147 16.99 -0.54 -24.24
C ALA A 147 16.38 -0.83 -22.88
N LYS A 148 15.07 -1.11 -22.82
CA LYS A 148 14.37 -1.18 -21.53
C LYS A 148 13.05 -1.89 -21.62
N VAL A 149 12.76 -2.69 -20.59
CA VAL A 149 11.41 -3.22 -20.32
C VAL A 149 10.93 -2.68 -18.97
N GLU A 150 9.70 -2.18 -18.94
CA GLU A 150 9.08 -1.62 -17.74
C GLU A 150 7.87 -2.42 -17.28
N ILE A 151 7.68 -2.43 -15.97
CA ILE A 151 6.53 -2.99 -15.26
C ILE A 151 5.76 -1.81 -14.67
N LYS A 152 4.47 -1.70 -14.95
CA LYS A 152 3.59 -0.75 -14.27
C LYS A 152 2.57 -1.50 -13.44
N VAL A 153 2.45 -1.09 -12.20
CA VAL A 153 1.51 -1.67 -11.23
C VAL A 153 0.50 -0.61 -10.85
N THR A 154 -0.78 -0.91 -11.08
CA THR A 154 -1.90 -0.14 -10.53
C THR A 154 -2.37 -0.82 -9.26
N TYR A 155 -2.54 -0.06 -8.19
CA TYR A 155 -2.92 -0.58 -6.89
C TYR A 155 -3.80 0.41 -6.12
N THR A 156 -4.52 -0.11 -5.14
CA THR A 156 -5.34 0.67 -4.22
C THR A 156 -4.71 0.70 -2.85
N VAL A 157 -4.50 1.89 -2.31
CA VAL A 157 -4.07 2.06 -0.92
C VAL A 157 -5.33 2.15 -0.05
N GLY A 158 -5.39 1.36 1.02
CA GLY A 158 -6.45 1.44 2.02
C GLY A 158 -6.46 2.81 2.69
N SER A 159 -7.64 3.30 3.04
CA SER A 159 -7.79 4.53 3.80
C SER A 159 -7.75 4.24 5.29
N VAL A 160 -6.91 4.95 6.02
CA VAL A 160 -6.86 4.80 7.49
C VAL A 160 -8.20 5.22 8.11
N PRO A 161 -8.80 4.41 9.02
CA PRO A 161 -10.05 4.76 9.68
C PRO A 161 -9.93 6.10 10.44
N MET A 162 -10.96 6.94 10.35
CA MET A 162 -10.97 8.23 11.05
C MET A 162 -11.77 8.14 12.35
N ILE A 163 -11.23 8.74 13.43
CA ILE A 163 -11.90 8.86 14.73
C ILE A 163 -12.24 10.33 14.98
N SER A 164 -13.49 10.63 15.32
CA SER A 164 -13.97 11.99 15.58
C SER A 164 -15.03 12.05 16.67
N ASN A 165 -15.44 13.28 17.04
CA ASN A 165 -16.54 13.57 17.96
C ASN A 165 -16.50 12.80 19.30
N PRO A 166 -15.37 12.78 20.02
CA PRO A 166 -15.30 12.10 21.31
C PRO A 166 -16.25 12.75 22.32
N ASN A 167 -17.04 11.93 23.00
CA ASN A 167 -17.91 12.36 24.08
C ASN A 167 -17.72 11.42 25.30
N PRO A 168 -17.51 11.94 26.52
CA PRO A 168 -17.28 13.35 26.86
C PRO A 168 -16.11 13.95 26.09
N SER A 169 -16.23 15.22 25.71
CA SER A 169 -15.17 15.93 24.99
C SER A 169 -13.92 16.07 25.85
N TYR A 170 -12.76 16.27 25.22
CA TYR A 170 -11.50 16.41 25.94
C TYR A 170 -11.58 17.54 26.98
N GLY A 171 -11.34 17.19 28.24
CA GLY A 171 -11.37 18.13 29.37
C GLY A 171 -12.76 18.41 29.92
N ALA A 172 -13.80 17.68 29.50
CA ALA A 172 -15.15 17.85 30.03
C ALA A 172 -15.20 17.71 31.56
N THR A 173 -16.02 18.52 32.21
CA THR A 173 -16.28 18.47 33.66
C THR A 173 -17.78 18.37 33.90
N GLY A 174 -18.20 18.03 35.12
CA GLY A 174 -19.61 17.79 35.43
C GLY A 174 -20.12 16.46 34.88
N VAL A 175 -19.21 15.55 34.50
CA VAL A 175 -19.59 14.24 33.97
C VAL A 175 -20.05 13.35 35.12
N GLY A 176 -21.14 12.59 34.92
CA GLY A 176 -21.60 11.61 35.89
C GLY A 176 -20.60 10.45 36.07
N ILE A 177 -20.67 9.76 37.20
CA ILE A 177 -20.03 8.45 37.33
C ILE A 177 -20.63 7.46 36.32
N THR A 178 -19.87 6.44 35.96
CA THR A 178 -20.23 5.43 34.94
C THR A 178 -20.80 6.03 33.65
N PRO A 179 -20.11 7.01 33.02
CA PRO A 179 -20.67 7.70 31.86
C PRO A 179 -20.73 6.77 30.64
N MET A 180 -21.62 7.11 29.70
CA MET A 180 -21.59 6.56 28.36
C MET A 180 -20.57 7.35 27.53
N LEU A 181 -19.51 6.69 27.07
CA LEU A 181 -18.56 7.25 26.12
C LEU A 181 -19.10 7.09 24.70
N SER A 182 -18.69 7.95 23.77
CA SER A 182 -18.92 7.76 22.34
C SER A 182 -17.83 8.36 21.47
N ILE A 183 -17.70 7.81 20.27
CA ILE A 183 -16.92 8.34 19.15
C ILE A 183 -17.73 8.20 17.87
N SER A 184 -17.40 8.97 16.84
CA SER A 184 -17.77 8.68 15.46
C SER A 184 -16.57 8.06 14.75
N VAL A 185 -16.79 7.00 13.98
CA VAL A 185 -15.80 6.39 13.10
C VAL A 185 -16.30 6.45 11.66
N THR A 186 -15.37 6.68 10.74
CA THR A 186 -15.63 6.64 9.29
C THR A 186 -14.45 6.00 8.58
N ASP A 187 -14.72 5.20 7.57
CA ASP A 187 -13.74 4.63 6.66
C ASP A 187 -14.12 4.99 5.22
N SER A 188 -13.19 5.57 4.46
CA SER A 188 -13.52 6.08 3.12
C SER A 188 -13.65 4.98 2.07
N ASP A 189 -13.10 3.81 2.35
CA ASP A 189 -13.23 2.60 1.54
C ASP A 189 -14.49 1.80 1.89
N ARG A 190 -15.23 2.24 2.93
CA ARG A 190 -16.46 1.63 3.44
C ARG A 190 -16.23 0.24 4.01
N ASP A 191 -15.01 -0.03 4.47
CA ASP A 191 -14.71 -1.25 5.19
C ASP A 191 -15.37 -1.26 6.57
N ASN A 192 -15.75 -2.45 7.03
CA ASN A 192 -16.24 -2.62 8.39
C ASN A 192 -15.06 -2.55 9.36
N MET A 193 -15.19 -1.72 10.40
CA MET A 193 -14.14 -1.46 11.38
C MET A 193 -14.34 -2.25 12.68
N ASN A 194 -13.24 -2.47 13.40
CA ASN A 194 -13.21 -2.96 14.78
C ASN A 194 -12.71 -1.85 15.70
N ILE A 195 -13.50 -1.51 16.72
CA ILE A 195 -13.19 -0.49 17.72
C ILE A 195 -12.80 -1.20 19.02
N THR A 196 -11.65 -0.86 19.59
CA THR A 196 -11.25 -1.29 20.93
C THR A 196 -11.10 -0.09 21.87
N TRP A 197 -11.77 -0.16 23.02
CA TRP A 197 -11.81 0.92 24.00
C TRP A 197 -10.84 0.64 25.15
N TYR A 198 -9.94 1.58 25.45
CA TYR A 198 -8.92 1.44 26.48
C TYR A 198 -9.09 2.47 27.59
N SER A 199 -8.71 2.09 28.80
CA SER A 199 -8.58 3.00 29.94
C SER A 199 -7.33 2.74 30.74
N ASN A 200 -6.78 3.80 31.33
CA ASN A 200 -5.64 3.73 32.24
C ASN A 200 -6.03 3.67 33.73
N SER A 201 -7.31 3.40 34.04
CA SER A 201 -7.84 3.46 35.42
C SER A 201 -7.12 2.56 36.42
N SER A 202 -6.51 1.47 35.94
CA SER A 202 -5.73 0.51 36.73
C SER A 202 -4.25 0.87 36.86
N GLY A 203 -3.81 2.01 36.30
CA GLY A 203 -2.40 2.39 36.18
C GLY A 203 -1.73 1.90 34.90
N SER A 204 -2.43 1.15 34.04
CA SER A 204 -1.97 0.72 32.72
C SER A 204 -3.12 0.76 31.72
N TRP A 205 -2.83 0.93 30.43
CA TRP A 205 -3.85 0.92 29.39
C TRP A 205 -4.39 -0.50 29.19
N ILE A 206 -5.64 -0.73 29.59
CA ILE A 206 -6.31 -2.02 29.47
C ILE A 206 -7.59 -1.82 28.66
N ALA A 207 -7.84 -2.76 27.73
CA ALA A 207 -9.09 -2.80 26.97
C ALA A 207 -10.27 -3.14 27.90
N PHE A 208 -11.36 -2.39 27.80
CA PHE A 208 -12.58 -2.61 28.58
C PHE A 208 -13.84 -2.74 27.72
N GLY A 209 -13.70 -2.70 26.40
CA GLY A 209 -14.81 -2.78 25.48
C GLY A 209 -14.37 -2.95 24.04
N THR A 210 -15.25 -3.53 23.22
CA THR A 210 -15.08 -3.62 21.77
C THR A 210 -16.40 -3.45 21.03
N ASN A 211 -16.31 -2.95 19.79
CA ASN A 211 -17.36 -3.05 18.77
C ASN A 211 -16.71 -3.72 17.54
N ILE A 212 -17.29 -4.78 17.01
CA ILE A 212 -16.66 -5.64 15.98
C ILE A 212 -17.47 -5.58 14.69
N SER A 213 -16.79 -5.48 13.56
CA SER A 213 -17.34 -5.45 12.21
C SER A 213 -18.46 -4.42 12.05
N VAL A 214 -18.15 -3.18 12.41
CA VAL A 214 -19.12 -2.09 12.43
C VAL A 214 -18.87 -1.10 11.26
N PRO A 215 -19.92 -0.65 10.56
CA PRO A 215 -19.77 0.32 9.48
C PRO A 215 -19.50 1.73 10.04
N ASP A 216 -19.42 2.73 9.15
CA ASP A 216 -19.45 4.15 9.51
C ASP A 216 -20.59 4.48 10.48
N GLY A 217 -20.28 5.18 11.56
CA GLY A 217 -21.28 5.55 12.54
C GLY A 217 -20.75 6.05 13.88
N THR A 218 -21.68 6.31 14.79
CA THR A 218 -21.38 6.66 16.18
C THR A 218 -21.55 5.45 17.06
N TYR A 219 -20.50 5.11 17.80
CA TYR A 219 -20.47 3.96 18.70
C TYR A 219 -20.31 4.39 20.13
N HIS A 220 -20.91 3.62 21.02
CA HIS A 220 -21.03 3.93 22.43
C HIS A 220 -20.41 2.82 23.27
N GLN A 221 -19.79 3.20 24.39
CA GLN A 221 -19.35 2.24 25.39
C GLN A 221 -19.52 2.76 26.81
N THR A 222 -20.10 1.93 27.68
CA THR A 222 -20.27 2.28 29.10
C THR A 222 -18.93 2.20 29.82
N PHE A 223 -18.55 3.27 30.52
CA PHE A 223 -17.28 3.33 31.24
C PHE A 223 -17.45 3.13 32.73
N SER A 224 -17.62 1.87 33.13
CA SER A 224 -17.88 1.47 34.52
C SER A 224 -16.73 1.74 35.48
N ASN A 225 -15.53 2.07 34.99
CA ASN A 225 -14.37 2.34 35.85
C ASN A 225 -14.50 3.68 36.59
N ALA A 226 -15.23 4.65 36.03
CA ALA A 226 -15.42 5.97 36.65
C ALA A 226 -16.41 5.91 37.81
N THR A 227 -15.97 5.46 38.99
CA THR A 227 -16.83 5.17 40.15
C THR A 227 -16.86 6.25 41.22
N VAL A 228 -15.94 7.23 41.16
CA VAL A 228 -15.84 8.31 42.15
C VAL A 228 -15.96 9.69 41.50
N ASN A 229 -16.56 10.63 42.23
CA ASN A 229 -16.54 12.06 41.88
C ASN A 229 -15.21 12.71 42.27
N GLY A 230 -14.86 13.80 41.61
CA GLY A 230 -13.69 14.60 41.94
C GLY A 230 -12.39 14.13 41.29
N GLN A 231 -12.47 13.27 40.26
CA GLN A 231 -11.31 12.61 39.65
C GLN A 231 -11.30 12.77 38.12
N TRP A 232 -10.08 12.90 37.57
CA TRP A 232 -9.83 12.78 36.14
C TRP A 232 -9.76 11.33 35.72
N TRP A 233 -10.48 11.00 34.66
CA TRP A 233 -10.48 9.70 34.01
C TRP A 233 -9.98 9.84 32.59
N TYR A 234 -9.25 8.83 32.11
CA TYR A 234 -8.64 8.83 30.80
C TYR A 234 -9.04 7.58 30.03
N TRP A 235 -9.26 7.80 28.73
CA TRP A 235 -9.64 6.76 27.80
C TRP A 235 -9.07 7.08 26.42
N LYS A 236 -8.89 6.05 25.60
CA LYS A 236 -8.54 6.16 24.18
C LYS A 236 -9.18 5.00 23.42
N VAL A 237 -9.18 5.08 22.10
CA VAL A 237 -9.69 4.03 21.23
C VAL A 237 -8.67 3.67 20.17
N ASN A 238 -8.66 2.41 19.76
CA ASN A 238 -7.99 1.94 18.56
C ASN A 238 -9.06 1.46 17.58
N VAL A 239 -9.00 1.90 16.32
CA VAL A 239 -9.93 1.54 15.26
C VAL A 239 -9.14 0.95 14.11
N THR A 240 -9.50 -0.25 13.65
CA THR A 240 -8.83 -0.94 12.53
C THR A 240 -9.86 -1.51 11.58
N ASP A 241 -9.59 -1.47 10.27
CA ASP A 241 -10.40 -2.11 9.21
C ASP A 241 -9.88 -3.52 8.85
N GLY A 242 -8.77 -3.94 9.45
CA GLY A 242 -8.09 -5.22 9.16
C GLY A 242 -6.83 -5.08 8.31
N THR A 243 -6.68 -3.99 7.57
CA THR A 243 -5.50 -3.61 6.79
C THR A 243 -4.72 -2.51 7.49
N ASP A 244 -5.41 -1.44 7.88
CA ASP A 244 -4.88 -0.24 8.52
C ASP A 244 -5.51 -0.02 9.92
N TYR A 245 -4.92 0.89 10.69
CA TYR A 245 -5.47 1.27 11.99
C TYR A 245 -5.16 2.72 12.37
N ASN A 246 -6.02 3.28 13.22
CA ASN A 246 -5.86 4.59 13.83
C ASN A 246 -6.07 4.50 15.34
N GLU A 247 -5.13 5.05 16.11
CA GLU A 247 -5.27 5.20 17.55
C GLU A 247 -5.60 6.66 17.88
N SER A 248 -6.65 6.88 18.68
CA SER A 248 -6.98 8.22 19.11
C SER A 248 -5.91 8.80 20.04
N SER A 249 -5.84 10.14 20.07
CA SER A 249 -5.23 10.82 21.22
C SER A 249 -5.91 10.41 22.54
N VAL A 250 -5.23 10.64 23.67
CA VAL A 250 -5.79 10.36 25.00
C VAL A 250 -6.87 11.38 25.33
N PHE A 251 -8.11 10.92 25.43
CA PHE A 251 -9.23 11.70 25.94
C PHE A 251 -9.25 11.69 27.46
N LYS A 252 -9.81 12.75 28.05
CA LYS A 252 -9.98 12.84 29.50
C LYS A 252 -11.24 13.60 29.88
N PHE A 253 -11.83 13.24 31.00
CA PHE A 253 -12.96 13.96 31.59
C PHE A 253 -12.91 13.89 33.12
N TYR A 254 -13.63 14.80 33.77
CA TYR A 254 -13.69 14.93 35.22
C TYR A 254 -15.09 14.61 35.73
N THR A 255 -15.18 13.68 36.68
CA THR A 255 -16.45 13.32 37.32
C THR A 255 -16.86 14.35 38.37
N GLY A 256 -18.11 14.82 38.30
CA GLY A 256 -18.61 15.90 39.12
C GLY A 256 -18.07 17.28 38.69
N HIS A 257 -18.42 18.33 39.44
CA HIS A 257 -17.96 19.68 39.14
C HIS A 257 -16.66 19.98 39.88
N GLN A 258 -15.65 20.44 39.14
CA GLN A 258 -14.42 20.91 39.77
C GLN A 258 -14.73 22.16 40.60
N SER A 259 -14.63 22.04 41.93
CA SER A 259 -14.80 23.17 42.83
C SER A 259 -13.80 24.28 42.49
N LYS A 260 -14.30 25.46 42.14
CA LYS A 260 -13.48 26.67 41.91
C LYS A 260 -12.90 27.26 43.21
N ILE A 261 -13.28 26.71 44.36
CA ILE A 261 -12.77 27.11 45.66
C ILE A 261 -11.47 26.34 45.90
N LYS A 262 -10.33 26.98 45.63
CA LYS A 262 -9.08 26.58 46.30
C LYS A 262 -9.20 27.07 47.74
N ASN A 263 -9.31 26.15 48.70
CA ASN A 263 -9.09 26.51 50.10
C ASN A 263 -7.60 26.84 50.27
N THR A 264 -7.25 28.12 50.18
CA THR A 264 -5.89 28.62 50.38
C THR A 264 -5.58 28.94 51.84
N GLY A 265 -6.45 28.56 52.79
CA GLY A 265 -6.22 28.80 54.22
C GLY A 265 -7.49 28.67 55.07
N SER A 266 -7.29 28.20 56.31
CA SER A 266 -8.28 27.90 57.36
C SER A 266 -9.47 28.88 57.43
N THR A 267 -10.69 28.38 57.23
CA THR A 267 -11.93 29.10 57.57
C THR A 267 -12.48 28.59 58.89
N ASN A 268 -12.19 29.30 59.99
CA ASN A 268 -12.99 29.20 61.21
C ASN A 268 -14.30 29.96 60.99
N ILE A 269 -15.36 29.26 60.58
CA ILE A 269 -16.71 29.83 60.56
C ILE A 269 -17.33 29.58 61.94
N HIS A 270 -17.32 30.59 62.79
CA HIS A 270 -18.18 30.63 63.99
C HIS A 270 -19.37 31.53 63.70
N GLY A 271 -20.50 30.93 63.35
CA GLY A 271 -21.81 31.58 63.37
C GLY A 271 -22.53 31.22 64.67
N TYR A 272 -23.09 32.21 65.37
CA TYR A 272 -24.08 31.94 66.40
C TYR A 272 -25.44 31.73 65.73
N LEU A 273 -26.13 30.66 66.08
CA LEU A 273 -27.58 30.56 65.89
C LEU A 273 -28.24 31.51 66.89
N LEU A 274 -28.99 32.49 66.36
CA LEU A 274 -30.04 33.21 67.09
C LEU A 274 -31.35 32.42 66.93
#